data_AF-A0A8J7J3H1-F1
#
_entry.id   AF-A0A8J7J3H1-F1
#
_cell.length_a   1.000
_cell.length_b   1.000
_cell.length_c   1.000
_cell.angle_alpha   90.00
_cell.angle_beta   90.00
_cell.angle_gamma   90.00
#
_symmetry.space_group_name_H-M   'P 1'
#
loop_
_entity.id
_entity.type
_entity.pdbx_description
1 polymer ?
#
loop_
_entity_poly.entity_id
_entity_poly.type
_entity_poly.pdbx_seq_one_letter_code
_entity_poly.pdbx_strand_id
1 'polypeptide(L)'
;MGGLTNSALLVNLGAPDSIAPGMRADTLAATGAQVRYVSLPDTYHFAFLAECSPLGWAVIALAGDDNISADHGTRDRAEVHAELTEIIGGFLQGRLFPRRSGRAAPQGLDVTGKPP
;
A
#
# COMPACT_ATOMS: atom_id res chain seq x y z
N MET A 1 17.80 -12.20 18.74
CA MET A 1 16.91 -12.10 17.56
C MET A 1 16.24 -10.74 17.60
N GLY A 2 16.64 -9.82 16.71
CA GLY A 2 16.04 -8.49 16.59
C GLY A 2 14.91 -8.53 15.58
N GLY A 3 13.67 -8.54 16.05
CA GLY A 3 12.49 -8.38 15.20
C GLY A 3 12.13 -6.91 15.00
N LEU A 4 11.14 -6.62 14.16
CA LEU A 4 10.57 -5.28 14.04
C LEU A 4 9.98 -4.85 15.39
N THR A 5 10.59 -3.85 16.02
CA THR A 5 10.20 -3.35 17.35
C THR A 5 9.09 -2.30 17.29
N ASN A 6 8.94 -1.64 16.15
CA ASN A 6 7.88 -0.68 15.89
C ASN A 6 6.69 -1.35 15.21
N SER A 7 5.50 -0.76 15.37
CA SER A 7 4.34 -1.15 14.58
C SER A 7 4.62 -0.93 13.09
N ALA A 8 4.37 -1.95 12.29
CA ALA A 8 4.60 -1.91 10.84
C ALA A 8 3.43 -2.54 10.09
N LEU A 9 3.22 -2.06 8.86
CA LEU A 9 2.36 -2.68 7.88
C LEU A 9 3.25 -3.19 6.75
N LEU A 10 3.17 -4.49 6.48
CA LEU A 10 3.79 -5.14 5.33
C LEU A 10 2.70 -5.44 4.31
N VAL A 11 2.87 -4.93 3.09
CA VAL A 11 1.95 -5.15 1.98
C VAL A 11 2.72 -5.83 0.86
N ASN A 12 2.33 -7.06 0.52
CA ASN A 12 2.87 -7.78 -0.61
C ASN A 12 1.94 -7.62 -1.82
N LEU A 13 2.50 -7.32 -2.99
CA LEU A 13 1.77 -7.28 -4.25
C LEU A 13 1.94 -8.60 -5.00
N GLY A 14 0.84 -9.26 -5.31
CA GLY A 14 0.75 -10.61 -5.85
C GLY A 14 0.09 -11.59 -4.88
N ALA A 15 -0.27 -12.77 -5.39
CA ALA A 15 -0.65 -13.89 -4.55
C ALA A 15 0.59 -14.49 -3.85
N PRO A 16 0.49 -15.04 -2.63
CA PRO A 16 1.65 -15.58 -1.90
C PRO A 16 2.53 -16.57 -2.68
N ASP A 17 1.90 -17.33 -3.59
CA ASP A 17 2.56 -18.34 -4.41
C ASP A 17 3.05 -17.79 -5.76
N SER A 18 2.63 -16.57 -6.15
CA SER A 18 3.09 -15.90 -7.38
C SER A 18 4.25 -14.92 -7.13
N ILE A 19 4.58 -14.65 -5.87
CA ILE A 19 5.64 -13.71 -5.49
C ILE A 19 6.95 -14.49 -5.33
N ALA A 20 8.02 -14.00 -5.99
CA ALA A 20 9.34 -14.61 -5.86
C ALA A 20 9.77 -14.68 -4.38
N PRO A 21 10.44 -15.77 -3.94
CA PRO A 21 10.79 -15.95 -2.53
C PRO A 21 11.53 -14.77 -1.89
N GLY A 22 12.40 -14.09 -2.64
CA GLY A 22 13.12 -12.91 -2.15
C GLY A 22 12.28 -11.64 -1.96
N MET A 23 11.06 -11.60 -2.50
CA MET A 23 10.12 -10.48 -2.41
C MET A 23 8.98 -10.75 -1.42
N ARG A 24 8.96 -11.92 -0.79
CA ARG A 24 7.94 -12.32 0.18
C ARG A 24 8.22 -11.71 1.55
N ALA A 25 7.23 -11.04 2.14
CA ALA A 25 7.34 -10.47 3.48
C ALA A 25 6.61 -11.27 4.58
N ASP A 26 6.05 -12.44 4.25
CA ASP A 26 5.30 -13.27 5.19
C ASP A 26 6.18 -13.78 6.33
N THR A 27 7.40 -14.21 6.02
CA THR A 27 8.36 -14.65 7.05
C THR A 27 8.80 -13.51 7.95
N LEU A 28 9.00 -12.30 7.39
CA LEU A 28 9.32 -11.10 8.16
C LEU A 28 8.15 -10.70 9.07
N ALA A 29 6.92 -10.77 8.57
CA ALA A 29 5.72 -10.48 9.34
C ALA A 29 5.59 -11.36 10.59
N ALA A 30 5.98 -12.63 10.47
CA ALA A 30 5.97 -13.58 11.59
C ALA A 30 6.99 -13.24 12.71
N THR A 31 7.96 -12.35 12.46
CA THR A 31 8.99 -12.00 13.45
C THR A 31 8.59 -10.86 14.42
N GLY A 32 7.52 -10.12 14.12
CA GLY A 32 7.17 -8.92 14.88
C GLY A 32 5.75 -8.97 15.46
N ALA A 33 5.63 -8.84 16.79
CA ALA A 33 4.34 -8.89 17.49
C ALA A 33 3.36 -7.75 17.11
N GLN A 34 3.84 -6.68 16.50
CA GLN A 34 3.04 -5.51 16.09
C GLN A 34 3.01 -5.30 14.57
N VAL A 35 3.33 -6.34 13.81
CA VAL A 35 3.34 -6.28 12.35
C VAL A 35 2.00 -6.76 11.80
N ARG A 36 1.37 -5.94 10.98
CA ARG A 36 0.22 -6.35 10.16
C ARG A 36 0.73 -6.73 8.78
N TYR A 37 0.27 -7.86 8.26
CA TYR A 37 0.57 -8.32 6.91
C TYR A 37 -0.69 -8.37 6.06
N VAL A 38 -0.57 -7.90 4.82
CA VAL A 38 -1.64 -7.95 3.80
C VAL A 38 -1.00 -8.36 2.47
N SER A 39 -1.70 -9.16 1.68
CA SER A 39 -1.31 -9.49 0.30
C SER A 39 -2.41 -9.01 -0.64
N LEU A 40 -2.07 -8.27 -1.68
CA LEU A 40 -2.99 -7.85 -2.74
C LEU A 40 -2.82 -8.83 -3.91
N PRO A 41 -3.78 -9.74 -4.16
CA PRO A 41 -3.68 -10.67 -5.27
C PRO A 41 -3.77 -9.94 -6.62
N ASP A 42 -3.49 -10.67 -7.70
CA ASP A 42 -3.69 -10.22 -9.09
C ASP A 42 -3.02 -8.87 -9.40
N THR A 43 -1.87 -8.63 -8.77
CA THR A 43 -1.13 -7.37 -8.85
C THR A 43 0.34 -7.65 -9.14
N TYR A 44 0.91 -6.96 -10.12
CA TYR A 44 2.34 -7.02 -10.41
C TYR A 44 3.18 -6.36 -9.31
N HIS A 45 4.38 -6.89 -9.05
CA HIS A 45 5.21 -6.47 -7.90
C HIS A 45 5.52 -4.97 -7.90
N PHE A 46 5.79 -4.38 -9.07
CA PHE A 46 6.15 -2.96 -9.21
C PHE A 46 4.95 -2.02 -9.38
N ALA A 47 3.71 -2.53 -9.27
CA ALA A 47 2.50 -1.72 -9.43
C ALA A 47 2.24 -0.72 -8.28
N PHE A 48 3.10 -0.67 -7.25
CA PHE A 48 3.08 0.41 -6.25
C PHE A 48 3.85 1.66 -6.71
N LEU A 49 4.68 1.55 -7.75
CA LEU A 49 5.45 2.66 -8.28
C LEU A 49 4.54 3.56 -9.13
N ALA A 50 4.86 4.85 -9.14
CA ALA A 50 4.20 5.80 -10.03
C ALA A 50 4.22 5.32 -11.49
N GLU A 51 3.19 5.69 -12.24
CA GLU A 51 3.14 5.43 -13.68
C GLU A 51 4.35 6.06 -14.38
N CYS A 52 4.96 5.29 -15.28
CA CYS A 52 6.10 5.79 -16.03
C CYS A 52 5.64 6.75 -17.12
N SER A 53 6.43 7.81 -17.33
CA SER A 53 6.27 8.65 -18.51
C SER A 53 6.53 7.84 -19.79
N PRO A 54 6.02 8.28 -20.95
CA PRO A 54 6.30 7.60 -22.22
C PRO A 54 7.82 7.47 -22.50
N LEU A 55 8.61 8.46 -22.10
CA LEU A 55 10.06 8.41 -22.24
C LEU A 55 10.68 7.36 -21.31
N GLY A 56 10.19 7.23 -20.07
CA GLY A 56 10.64 6.19 -19.15
C GLY A 56 10.38 4.79 -19.71
N TRP A 57 9.18 4.59 -20.27
CA TRP A 57 8.80 3.35 -20.96
C TRP A 57 9.79 3.00 -22.09
N ALA A 58 10.14 3.98 -22.93
CA ALA A 58 11.06 3.78 -24.04
C ALA A 58 12.49 3.47 -23.57
N VAL A 59 12.99 4.18 -22.56
CA VAL A 59 14.35 3.97 -22.04
C VAL A 59 14.51 2.58 -21.43
N ILE A 60 13.53 2.13 -20.64
CA ILE A 60 13.57 0.78 -20.02
C ILE A 60 13.49 -0.30 -21.11
N ALA A 61 12.59 -0.14 -22.09
CA ALA A 61 12.49 -1.07 -23.21
C ALA A 61 13.80 -1.17 -24.02
N LEU A 62 14.51 -0.05 -24.23
CA LEU A 62 15.79 -0.03 -24.94
C LEU A 62 16.93 -0.64 -24.12
N ALA A 63 16.86 -0.59 -22.80
CA ALA A 63 17.85 -1.23 -21.93
C ALA A 63 17.76 -2.77 -21.97
N GLY A 64 16.64 -3.32 -22.44
CA GLY A 64 16.40 -4.77 -22.47
C GLY A 64 16.04 -5.38 -21.11
N ASP A 65 15.72 -4.54 -20.13
CA ASP A 65 15.29 -4.96 -18.80
C ASP A 65 13.82 -5.39 -18.79
N ASP A 66 13.44 -6.19 -17.79
CA ASP A 66 12.03 -6.48 -17.53
C ASP A 66 11.31 -5.18 -17.19
N ASN A 67 10.24 -4.89 -17.91
CA ASN A 67 9.71 -3.53 -17.93
C ASN A 67 8.86 -3.28 -16.68
N ILE A 68 9.48 -2.70 -15.64
CA ILE A 68 8.82 -2.31 -14.38
C ILE A 68 7.61 -1.36 -14.58
N SER A 69 7.53 -0.73 -15.75
CA SER A 69 6.45 0.14 -16.18
C SER A 69 5.23 -0.63 -16.70
N ALA A 70 5.39 -1.91 -17.01
CA ALA A 70 4.32 -2.79 -17.45
C ALA A 70 3.70 -3.49 -16.24
N ASP A 71 2.38 -3.57 -16.22
CA ASP A 71 1.66 -4.35 -15.21
C ASP A 71 1.39 -5.79 -15.69
N HIS A 72 2.00 -6.19 -16.82
CA HIS A 72 1.95 -7.55 -17.40
C HIS A 72 0.55 -8.17 -17.51
N GLY A 73 -0.47 -7.35 -17.76
CA GLY A 73 -1.86 -7.81 -17.87
C GLY A 73 -2.53 -8.13 -16.53
N THR A 74 -1.96 -7.69 -15.42
CA THR A 74 -2.61 -7.67 -14.10
C THR A 74 -3.60 -6.49 -14.00
N ARG A 75 -4.05 -6.17 -12.79
CA ARG A 75 -4.98 -5.05 -12.53
C ARG A 75 -4.43 -3.71 -13.01
N ASP A 76 -5.36 -2.79 -13.29
CA ASP A 76 -5.02 -1.40 -13.61
C ASP A 76 -4.28 -0.75 -12.44
N ARG A 77 -3.21 -0.03 -12.75
CA ARG A 77 -2.33 0.56 -11.74
C ARG A 77 -3.05 1.61 -10.89
N ALA A 78 -3.98 2.37 -11.45
CA ALA A 78 -4.74 3.34 -10.68
C ALA A 78 -5.66 2.65 -9.67
N GLU A 79 -6.23 1.50 -10.01
CA GLU A 79 -7.02 0.69 -9.07
C GLU A 79 -6.14 0.14 -7.93
N VAL A 80 -4.95 -0.35 -8.25
CA VAL A 80 -3.97 -0.82 -7.25
C VAL A 80 -3.58 0.32 -6.31
N HIS A 81 -3.30 1.51 -6.85
CA HIS A 81 -2.95 2.69 -6.07
C HIS A 81 -4.10 3.17 -5.17
N ALA A 82 -5.35 3.12 -5.64
CA ALA A 82 -6.52 3.46 -4.83
C ALA A 82 -6.64 2.51 -3.63
N GLU A 83 -6.54 1.20 -3.86
CA GLU A 83 -6.62 0.21 -2.79
C GLU A 83 -5.45 0.32 -1.79
N LEU A 84 -4.22 0.55 -2.30
CA LEU A 84 -3.07 0.82 -1.45
C LEU A 84 -3.26 2.08 -0.59
N THR A 85 -3.88 3.13 -1.13
CA THR A 85 -4.18 4.36 -0.40
C THR A 85 -5.15 4.09 0.75
N GLU A 86 -6.18 3.27 0.55
CA GLU A 86 -7.11 2.89 1.61
C GLU A 86 -6.43 2.05 2.71
N ILE A 87 -5.64 1.05 2.31
CA ILE A 87 -4.94 0.14 3.22
C ILE A 87 -3.92 0.88 4.08
N ILE A 88 -3.06 1.68 3.44
CA ILE A 88 -2.00 2.45 4.12
C ILE A 88 -2.64 3.58 4.93
N GLY A 89 -3.61 4.29 4.35
CA GLY A 89 -4.33 5.37 5.02
C GLY A 89 -5.02 4.89 6.29
N GLY A 90 -5.74 3.77 6.24
CA GLY A 90 -6.38 3.17 7.41
C GLY A 90 -5.39 2.77 8.50
N PHE A 91 -4.24 2.20 8.12
CA PHE A 91 -3.18 1.88 9.08
C PHE A 91 -2.61 3.13 9.75
N LEU A 92 -2.28 4.17 8.96
CA LEU A 92 -1.70 5.41 9.48
C LEU A 92 -2.70 6.19 10.34
N GLN A 93 -3.96 6.29 9.94
CA GLN A 93 -5.00 6.99 10.72
C GLN A 93 -5.16 6.38 12.11
N GLY A 94 -5.20 5.04 12.21
CA GLY A 94 -5.30 4.33 13.49
C GLY A 94 -4.10 4.52 14.42
N ARG A 95 -2.96 5.02 13.92
CA ARG A 95 -1.70 5.14 14.66
C ARG A 95 -1.27 6.59 14.91
N LEU A 96 -1.37 7.46 13.90
CA LEU A 96 -0.93 8.85 13.96
C LEU A 96 -1.99 9.77 14.56
N PHE A 97 -3.26 9.38 14.47
CA PHE A 97 -4.38 10.12 15.06
C PHE A 97 -5.17 9.23 16.01
N PRO A 98 -4.57 8.78 17.14
CA PRO A 98 -5.35 8.09 18.16
C PRO A 98 -6.52 8.99 18.51
N ARG A 99 -7.76 8.47 18.38
CA ARG A 99 -8.97 9.19 18.80
C ARG A 99 -8.68 9.78 20.17
N ARG A 100 -8.56 11.10 20.27
CA ARG A 100 -8.43 11.76 21.56
C ARG A 100 -9.68 11.37 22.33
N SER A 101 -9.51 10.53 23.34
CA SER A 101 -10.52 10.25 24.35
C SER A 101 -10.96 11.60 24.92
N GLY A 102 -12.04 12.16 24.38
CA GLY A 102 -12.57 13.46 24.80
C GLY A 102 -12.98 14.46 23.70
N ARG A 103 -12.71 14.23 22.40
CA ARG A 103 -13.32 15.10 21.36
C ARG A 103 -14.65 14.51 20.91
N ALA A 104 -15.75 15.15 21.33
CA ALA A 104 -17.08 14.85 20.81
C ALA A 104 -17.07 14.86 19.27
N ALA A 105 -17.83 13.96 18.67
CA ALA A 105 -18.02 13.92 17.22
C ALA A 105 -18.41 15.33 16.73
N PRO A 106 -17.86 15.82 15.61
CA PRO A 106 -18.33 17.09 15.05
C PRO A 106 -19.81 16.93 14.74
N GLN A 107 -20.65 17.70 15.43
CA GLN A 107 -22.05 17.83 15.07
C GLN A 107 -22.07 18.40 13.65
N GLY A 108 -22.81 17.74 12.75
CA GLY A 108 -22.86 18.13 11.35
C GLY A 108 -23.18 19.61 11.21
N LEU A 109 -22.36 20.31 10.42
CA LEU A 109 -22.66 21.66 9.97
C LEU A 109 -23.89 21.57 9.06
N ASP A 110 -24.91 22.40 9.28
CA ASP A 110 -25.96 22.56 8.27
C ASP A 110 -25.37 23.24 7.02
N VAL A 111 -26.11 23.19 5.90
CA VAL A 111 -25.71 23.74 4.58
C VAL A 111 -25.40 25.25 4.59
N THR A 112 -25.68 25.95 5.67
CA THR A 112 -25.39 27.38 5.89
C THR A 112 -24.24 27.66 6.86
N GLY A 113 -23.59 26.62 7.41
CA GLY A 113 -22.31 26.77 8.10
C GLY A 113 -22.38 27.42 9.50
N LYS A 114 -23.53 27.38 10.17
CA LYS A 114 -23.70 27.95 11.52
C LYS A 114 -24.04 26.85 12.55
N PRO A 115 -23.48 26.90 13.78
CA PRO A 115 -23.89 26.00 14.86
C PRO A 115 -25.35 26.29 15.29
N PRO A 116 -26.06 25.29 15.86
CA PRO A 116 -27.41 25.48 16.41
C PRO A 116 -27.43 26.51 17.56
#